data_AF-A0A1D3JD51-F1
#
_entry.id   AF-A0A1D3JD51-F1
#
_cell.length_a   1.000
_cell.length_b   1.000
_cell.length_c   1.000
_cell.angle_alpha   90.00
_cell.angle_beta   90.00
_cell.angle_gamma   90.00
#
_symmetry.space_group_name_H-M   'P 1'
#
loop_
_entity.id
_entity.type
_entity.pdbx_description
1 polymer ?
#
loop_
_entity_poly.entity_id
_entity_poly.type
_entity_poly.pdbx_seq_one_letter_code
_entity_poly.pdbx_strand_id
1 'polypeptide(L)'
;MTVTKIIHYYNSKVSLLQYFTISNMRQTMSSNGRTFSVVSSSPSTVIILSLAILINKIFSAPVTQANHYPLNTLEYLHGAREKTEEWKENRWNNWFQQLEEEWTEFNYTLENEKEEWIRGNEKEWDNFLTDVEKKWIHLSRNIDNEYKRTALAESLTWNETMWRVWINTEGRDFIEKEWRQWITNKESYLYSWVSREWVQWKDEKIQEWKNNKWKLEENEYWEKYEKKMKSGKLSKFLNLKEKEKWLKWKDRNRREKEQWLNWVQTKDDIYINSKWEKWKKWKNYKRNLFYKWVDAYVNKWIHEKQWYVLVNEVKELTLQKDDSM
;
A
#
# COMPACT_ATOMS: atom_id res chain seq x y z
N MET A 1 10.95 -38.81 10.20
CA MET A 1 9.82 -37.97 9.74
C MET A 1 10.40 -36.85 8.88
N THR A 2 10.24 -36.94 7.56
CA THR A 2 11.10 -36.25 6.58
C THR A 2 10.63 -34.82 6.24
N VAL A 3 11.61 -33.92 6.04
CA VAL A 3 11.49 -32.48 5.74
C VAL A 3 10.43 -32.14 4.67
N THR A 4 10.15 -33.07 3.75
CA THR A 4 9.10 -32.96 2.72
C THR A 4 7.69 -32.78 3.30
N LYS A 5 7.36 -33.33 4.47
CA LYS A 5 6.03 -33.15 5.12
C LYS A 5 5.87 -31.75 5.75
N ILE A 6 6.96 -31.11 6.16
CA ILE A 6 6.94 -29.74 6.72
C ILE A 6 6.78 -28.71 5.59
N ILE A 7 7.41 -28.94 4.43
CA ILE A 7 7.26 -28.08 3.25
C ILE A 7 5.84 -28.16 2.68
N HIS A 8 5.21 -29.34 2.65
CA HIS A 8 3.84 -29.49 2.18
C HIS A 8 2.80 -28.84 3.13
N TYR A 9 3.07 -28.83 4.44
CA TYR A 9 2.24 -28.16 5.45
C TYR A 9 2.30 -26.63 5.33
N TYR A 10 3.50 -26.05 5.14
CA TYR A 10 3.66 -24.60 4.94
C TYR A 10 3.08 -24.12 3.59
N ASN A 11 3.26 -24.89 2.50
CA ASN A 11 2.70 -24.51 1.21
C ASN A 11 1.16 -24.56 1.17
N SER A 12 0.52 -25.45 1.94
CA SER A 12 -0.94 -25.51 2.04
C SER A 12 -1.55 -24.31 2.77
N LYS A 13 -0.90 -23.78 3.83
CA LYS A 13 -1.40 -22.60 4.58
C LYS A 13 -1.16 -21.27 3.86
N VAL A 14 -0.11 -21.17 3.04
CA VAL A 14 0.11 -19.99 2.18
C VAL A 14 -0.98 -19.90 1.09
N SER A 15 -1.46 -21.04 0.58
CA SER A 15 -2.56 -21.05 -0.40
C SER A 15 -3.93 -20.64 0.20
N LEU A 16 -4.18 -20.97 1.47
CA LEU A 16 -5.43 -20.61 2.16
C LEU A 16 -5.47 -19.13 2.57
N LEU A 17 -4.33 -18.55 2.99
CA LEU A 17 -4.24 -17.11 3.27
C LEU A 17 -4.44 -16.27 2.00
N GLN A 18 -3.94 -16.74 0.85
CA GLN A 18 -4.19 -16.08 -0.44
C GLN A 18 -5.66 -16.18 -0.89
N TYR A 19 -6.35 -17.28 -0.59
CA TYR A 19 -7.78 -17.44 -0.91
C TYR A 19 -8.68 -16.50 -0.08
N PHE A 20 -8.34 -16.26 1.20
CA PHE A 20 -9.09 -15.34 2.07
C PHE A 20 -8.86 -13.86 1.73
N THR A 21 -7.66 -13.46 1.34
CA THR A 21 -7.39 -12.08 0.89
C THR A 21 -8.09 -11.76 -0.44
N ILE A 22 -8.24 -12.75 -1.34
CA ILE A 22 -8.95 -12.61 -2.62
C ILE A 22 -10.48 -12.66 -2.45
N SER A 23 -10.99 -13.45 -1.50
CA SER A 23 -12.43 -13.54 -1.20
C SER A 23 -13.00 -12.23 -0.61
N ASN A 24 -12.26 -11.58 0.29
CA ASN A 24 -12.71 -10.33 0.92
C ASN A 24 -12.61 -9.11 0.00
N MET A 25 -11.77 -9.15 -1.04
CA MET A 25 -11.79 -8.14 -2.11
C MET A 25 -12.87 -8.41 -3.18
N ARG A 26 -13.40 -9.64 -3.27
CA ARG A 26 -14.49 -9.99 -4.20
C ARG A 26 -15.87 -9.55 -3.71
N GLN A 27 -16.12 -9.49 -2.40
CA GLN A 27 -17.40 -9.01 -1.87
C GLN A 27 -17.57 -7.49 -1.99
N THR A 28 -16.50 -6.72 -2.12
CA THR A 28 -16.55 -5.26 -2.32
C THR A 28 -16.58 -4.84 -3.80
N MET A 29 -16.48 -5.77 -4.75
CA MET A 29 -16.55 -5.50 -6.20
C MET A 29 -17.43 -6.50 -6.97
N SER A 30 -18.62 -6.79 -6.44
CA SER A 30 -19.69 -7.45 -7.20
C SER A 30 -20.76 -6.43 -7.64
N SER A 31 -20.39 -5.52 -8.52
CA SER A 31 -21.30 -5.03 -9.56
C SER A 31 -20.52 -5.00 -10.88
N ASN A 32 -21.16 -5.57 -11.92
CA ASN A 32 -20.70 -5.73 -13.30
C ASN A 32 -19.81 -6.95 -13.56
N GLY A 33 -20.50 -8.04 -13.91
CA GLY A 33 -19.90 -9.29 -14.32
C GLY A 33 -19.16 -9.22 -15.66
N ARG A 34 -18.10 -10.02 -15.75
CA ARG A 34 -17.78 -10.94 -16.85
C ARG A 34 -16.59 -11.81 -16.42
N THR A 35 -16.73 -13.10 -16.66
CA THR A 35 -15.81 -14.17 -16.27
C THR A 35 -14.63 -14.29 -17.25
N PHE A 36 -13.42 -14.47 -16.72
CA PHE A 36 -12.29 -15.01 -17.49
C PHE A 36 -11.48 -15.99 -16.62
N SER A 37 -11.13 -17.12 -17.22
CA SER A 37 -10.47 -18.29 -16.61
C SER A 37 -8.98 -18.07 -16.36
N VAL A 38 -8.51 -18.67 -15.25
CA VAL A 38 -7.15 -18.60 -14.71
C VAL A 38 -6.24 -19.65 -15.36
N VAL A 39 -5.04 -19.25 -15.76
CA VAL A 39 -3.85 -20.13 -15.84
C VAL A 39 -2.85 -19.65 -14.79
N SER A 40 -2.34 -20.59 -14.02
CA SER A 40 -1.57 -20.43 -12.78
C SER A 40 -0.09 -20.07 -13.02
N SER A 41 0.40 -19.01 -12.37
CA SER A 41 1.79 -18.92 -11.88
C SER A 41 1.99 -17.69 -10.96
N SER A 42 2.51 -17.95 -9.75
CA SER A 42 3.17 -17.12 -8.71
C SER A 42 2.78 -15.63 -8.46
N PRO A 43 2.58 -15.17 -7.19
CA PRO A 43 1.98 -13.87 -6.88
C PRO A 43 2.93 -12.65 -6.90
N SER A 44 4.23 -12.81 -7.10
CA SER A 44 5.18 -11.68 -6.98
C SER A 44 5.27 -10.79 -8.22
N THR A 45 4.65 -11.17 -9.34
CA THR A 45 4.68 -10.41 -10.60
C THR A 45 3.40 -9.62 -10.89
N VAL A 46 2.31 -9.89 -10.17
CA VAL A 46 0.99 -9.31 -10.51
C VAL A 46 0.84 -7.85 -10.07
N ILE A 47 1.56 -7.40 -9.03
CA ILE A 47 1.50 -6.00 -8.55
C ILE A 47 2.37 -5.07 -9.42
N ILE A 48 3.48 -5.58 -9.97
CA ILE A 48 4.33 -4.79 -10.88
C ILE A 48 3.67 -4.65 -12.26
N LEU A 49 2.98 -5.69 -12.74
CA LEU A 49 2.25 -5.64 -14.01
C LEU A 49 0.98 -4.78 -13.95
N SER A 50 0.25 -4.75 -12.82
CA SER A 50 -0.96 -3.92 -12.69
C SER A 50 -0.64 -2.41 -12.67
N LEU A 51 0.49 -2.00 -12.06
CA LEU A 51 0.97 -0.61 -12.10
C LEU A 51 1.49 -0.22 -13.49
N ALA A 52 2.21 -1.11 -14.18
CA ALA A 52 2.70 -0.87 -15.54
C ALA A 52 1.55 -0.67 -16.57
N ILE A 53 0.42 -1.37 -16.39
CA ILE A 53 -0.77 -1.25 -17.25
C ILE A 53 -1.51 0.08 -17.01
N LEU A 54 -1.58 0.57 -15.76
CA LEU A 54 -2.14 1.89 -15.45
C LEU A 54 -1.29 3.01 -16.05
N ILE A 55 0.04 2.89 -15.97
CA ILE A 55 0.98 3.83 -16.57
C ILE A 55 0.82 3.87 -18.10
N ASN A 56 0.70 2.72 -18.77
CA ASN A 56 0.50 2.69 -20.23
C ASN A 56 -0.87 3.24 -20.69
N LYS A 57 -1.94 3.07 -19.90
CA LYS A 57 -3.26 3.68 -20.22
C LYS A 57 -3.23 5.21 -20.08
N ILE A 58 -2.50 5.75 -19.10
CA ILE A 58 -2.36 7.20 -18.89
C ILE A 58 -1.48 7.83 -19.99
N PHE A 59 -0.48 7.11 -20.51
CA PHE A 59 0.33 7.57 -21.65
C PHE A 59 -0.37 7.42 -23.02
N SER A 60 -1.54 6.79 -23.10
CA SER A 60 -2.21 6.46 -24.38
C SER A 60 -3.63 7.01 -24.55
N ALA A 61 -4.20 7.70 -23.56
CA ALA A 61 -5.58 8.17 -23.65
C ALA A 61 -5.70 9.32 -24.68
N PRO A 62 -6.52 9.19 -25.73
CA PRO A 62 -6.83 10.32 -26.60
C PRO A 62 -7.88 11.20 -25.91
N VAL A 63 -7.58 12.48 -25.73
CA VAL A 63 -8.59 13.47 -25.40
C VAL A 63 -9.48 13.65 -26.63
N THR A 64 -10.76 13.28 -26.51
CA THR A 64 -11.81 13.60 -27.48
C THR A 64 -12.16 15.08 -27.38
N GLN A 65 -11.82 15.85 -28.40
CA GLN A 65 -12.29 17.22 -28.62
C GLN A 65 -13.65 17.22 -29.31
N ALA A 66 -14.51 18.15 -28.92
CA ALA A 66 -15.35 18.85 -29.87
C ALA A 66 -15.43 20.32 -29.44
N ASN A 67 -14.75 21.19 -30.18
CA ASN A 67 -15.23 22.53 -30.53
C ASN A 67 -14.44 23.01 -31.75
N HIS A 68 -15.17 23.30 -32.82
CA HIS A 68 -14.66 23.87 -34.05
C HIS A 68 -14.14 25.29 -33.79
N TYR A 69 -12.90 25.59 -34.19
CA TYR A 69 -12.41 26.95 -34.39
C TYR A 69 -11.72 27.09 -35.75
N PRO A 70 -11.87 28.24 -36.42
CA PRO A 70 -11.53 28.40 -37.82
C PRO A 70 -10.03 28.54 -38.06
N LEU A 71 -9.69 28.27 -39.30
CA LEU A 71 -8.36 28.21 -39.90
C LEU A 71 -7.60 29.55 -39.85
N ASN A 72 -7.01 29.91 -38.71
CA ASN A 72 -5.80 30.76 -38.68
C ASN A 72 -4.89 30.49 -37.45
N THR A 73 -4.69 29.22 -37.12
CA THR A 73 -3.87 28.76 -35.98
C THR A 73 -2.36 28.81 -36.23
N LEU A 74 -1.92 29.00 -37.48
CA LEU A 74 -0.50 28.94 -37.85
C LEU A 74 0.31 30.13 -37.31
N GLU A 75 -0.33 31.29 -37.20
CA GLU A 75 0.30 32.55 -36.83
C GLU A 75 0.45 32.69 -35.29
N TYR A 76 -0.47 32.11 -34.53
CA TYR A 76 -0.41 32.07 -33.05
C TYR A 76 0.55 30.99 -32.51
N LEU A 77 0.72 29.88 -33.25
CA LEU A 77 1.63 28.78 -32.89
C LEU A 77 3.12 29.09 -33.14
N HIS A 78 3.43 30.18 -33.84
CA HIS A 78 4.81 30.51 -34.20
C HIS A 78 5.68 30.88 -32.98
N GLY A 79 5.09 31.52 -31.95
CA GLY A 79 5.83 31.98 -30.77
C GLY A 79 6.41 30.88 -29.86
N ALA A 80 5.79 29.69 -29.81
CA ALA A 80 6.32 28.53 -29.08
C ALA A 80 7.33 27.72 -29.90
N ARG A 81 7.20 27.74 -31.24
CA ARG A 81 8.04 27.02 -32.21
C ARG A 81 9.45 27.61 -32.33
N GLU A 82 9.60 28.90 -32.03
CA GLU A 82 10.85 29.66 -32.20
C GLU A 82 11.87 29.46 -31.07
N LYS A 83 11.50 28.77 -29.99
CA LYS A 83 12.48 28.45 -28.94
C LYS A 83 13.49 27.43 -29.46
N THR A 84 14.77 27.72 -29.28
CA THR A 84 15.86 26.82 -29.66
C THR A 84 15.79 25.52 -28.85
N GLU A 85 16.33 24.44 -29.39
CA GLU A 85 16.41 23.16 -28.68
C GLU A 85 17.24 23.29 -27.40
N GLU A 86 18.30 24.10 -27.44
CA GLU A 86 19.11 24.47 -26.28
C GLU A 86 18.29 25.16 -25.18
N TRP A 87 17.41 26.11 -25.54
CA TRP A 87 16.54 26.76 -24.56
C TRP A 87 15.60 25.76 -23.88
N LYS A 88 15.06 24.79 -24.63
CA LYS A 88 14.14 23.76 -24.11
C LYS A 88 14.87 22.78 -23.19
N GLU A 89 16.09 22.39 -23.58
CA GLU A 89 16.97 21.56 -22.75
C GLU A 89 17.34 22.27 -21.45
N ASN A 90 17.68 23.56 -21.52
CA ASN A 90 17.95 24.36 -20.32
C ASN A 90 16.73 24.45 -19.39
N ARG A 91 15.50 24.55 -19.95
CA ARG A 91 14.27 24.52 -19.14
C ARG A 91 14.09 23.20 -18.40
N TRP A 92 14.36 22.09 -19.06
CA TRP A 92 14.31 20.77 -18.42
C TRP A 92 15.36 20.66 -17.31
N ASN A 93 16.61 21.05 -17.60
CA ASN A 93 17.69 20.97 -16.61
C ASN A 93 17.41 21.82 -15.38
N ASN A 94 16.90 23.04 -15.55
CA ASN A 94 16.53 23.92 -14.44
C ASN A 94 15.37 23.33 -13.62
N TRP A 95 14.34 22.81 -14.29
CA TRP A 95 13.22 22.15 -13.60
C TRP A 95 13.71 20.92 -12.82
N PHE A 96 14.63 20.14 -13.39
CA PHE A 96 15.18 18.95 -12.76
C PHE A 96 16.09 19.26 -11.56
N GLN A 97 16.82 20.38 -11.61
CA GLN A 97 17.59 20.86 -10.45
C GLN A 97 16.67 21.28 -9.31
N GLN A 98 15.64 22.08 -9.62
CA GLN A 98 14.63 22.49 -8.63
C GLN A 98 13.88 21.29 -8.04
N LEU A 99 13.58 20.27 -8.85
CA LEU A 99 12.95 19.03 -8.42
C LEU A 99 13.74 18.33 -7.30
N GLU A 100 15.07 18.34 -7.35
CA GLU A 100 15.91 17.70 -6.32
C GLU A 100 15.87 18.46 -4.99
N GLU A 101 15.83 19.80 -5.04
CA GLU A 101 15.66 20.66 -3.87
C GLU A 101 14.29 20.43 -3.21
N GLU A 102 13.22 20.44 -4.03
CA GLU A 102 11.86 20.19 -3.58
C GLU A 102 11.68 18.76 -3.04
N TRP A 103 12.35 17.77 -3.64
CA TRP A 103 12.36 16.41 -3.12
C TRP A 103 13.00 16.34 -1.73
N THR A 104 14.07 17.10 -1.51
CA THR A 104 14.76 17.14 -0.21
C THR A 104 13.84 17.70 0.87
N GLU A 105 13.11 18.78 0.58
CA GLU A 105 12.13 19.38 1.49
C GLU A 105 10.94 18.43 1.76
N PHE A 106 10.40 17.82 0.71
CA PHE A 106 9.35 16.81 0.83
C PHE A 106 9.80 15.65 1.72
N ASN A 107 10.99 15.12 1.46
CA ASN A 107 11.53 14.00 2.22
C ASN A 107 11.73 14.35 3.70
N TYR A 108 12.26 15.55 3.98
CA TYR A 108 12.43 16.03 5.34
C TYR A 108 11.07 16.15 6.07
N THR A 109 10.08 16.73 5.42
CA THR A 109 8.72 16.87 5.96
C THR A 109 8.13 15.50 6.27
N LEU A 110 8.21 14.58 5.33
CA LEU A 110 7.69 13.23 5.51
C LEU A 110 8.40 12.51 6.66
N GLU A 111 9.73 12.59 6.77
CA GLU A 111 10.47 12.03 7.90
C GLU A 111 10.01 12.57 9.26
N ASN A 112 9.70 13.86 9.36
CA ASN A 112 9.17 14.44 10.60
C ASN A 112 7.75 13.94 10.91
N GLU A 113 6.89 13.85 9.91
CA GLU A 113 5.53 13.31 10.09
C GLU A 113 5.55 11.85 10.53
N LYS A 114 6.48 11.06 9.99
CA LYS A 114 6.69 9.66 10.41
C LYS A 114 7.13 9.58 11.87
N GLU A 115 8.01 10.48 12.32
CA GLU A 115 8.37 10.59 13.73
C GLU A 115 7.20 10.99 14.61
N GLU A 116 6.37 11.95 14.18
CA GLU A 116 5.15 12.33 14.90
C GLU A 116 4.17 11.17 15.01
N TRP A 117 4.03 10.38 13.95
CA TRP A 117 3.22 9.18 13.97
C TRP A 117 3.76 8.13 14.96
N ILE A 118 5.08 7.91 15.04
CA ILE A 118 5.69 7.07 16.09
C ILE A 118 5.40 7.67 17.49
N ARG A 119 5.54 9.00 17.61
CA ARG A 119 5.03 9.88 18.68
C ARG A 119 3.66 9.44 19.21
N GLY A 120 2.69 9.40 18.30
CA GLY A 120 1.30 9.06 18.58
C GLY A 120 1.13 7.62 19.06
N ASN A 121 1.79 6.67 18.40
CA ASN A 121 1.73 5.26 18.81
C ASN A 121 2.35 5.01 20.19
N GLU A 122 3.34 5.80 20.60
CA GLU A 122 3.87 5.75 21.97
C GLU A 122 2.79 6.09 22.99
N LYS A 123 1.96 7.10 22.72
CA LYS A 123 0.87 7.52 23.61
C LYS A 123 -0.29 6.52 23.64
N GLU A 124 -0.52 5.80 22.54
CA GLU A 124 -1.55 4.76 22.47
C GLU A 124 -1.14 3.45 23.16
N TRP A 125 0.14 3.28 23.49
CA TRP A 125 0.70 2.03 24.01
C TRP A 125 0.00 1.54 25.29
N ASP A 126 -0.18 2.43 26.26
CA ASP A 126 -0.77 2.07 27.54
C ASP A 126 -2.27 1.75 27.40
N ASN A 127 -2.97 2.45 26.50
CA ASN A 127 -4.36 2.16 26.16
C ASN A 127 -4.47 0.77 25.53
N PHE A 128 -3.59 0.43 24.58
CA PHE A 128 -3.55 -0.89 23.98
C PHE A 128 -3.36 -2.00 25.03
N LEU A 129 -2.39 -1.85 25.95
CA LEU A 129 -2.18 -2.83 27.01
C LEU A 129 -3.41 -2.97 27.92
N THR A 130 -4.02 -1.84 28.28
CA THR A 130 -5.23 -1.81 29.10
C THR A 130 -6.40 -2.52 28.42
N ASP A 131 -6.58 -2.30 27.12
CA ASP A 131 -7.65 -2.93 26.35
C ASP A 131 -7.45 -4.44 26.20
N VAL A 132 -6.20 -4.87 25.99
CA VAL A 132 -5.85 -6.30 26.02
C VAL A 132 -6.15 -6.87 27.41
N GLU A 133 -5.70 -6.24 28.50
CA GLU A 133 -5.95 -6.73 29.85
C GLU A 133 -7.45 -6.89 30.14
N LYS A 134 -8.26 -5.85 29.85
CA LYS A 134 -9.72 -5.87 30.03
C LYS A 134 -10.39 -6.98 29.23
N LYS A 135 -9.94 -7.18 27.98
CA LYS A 135 -10.47 -8.23 27.10
C LYS A 135 -10.27 -9.61 27.71
N TRP A 136 -9.10 -9.86 28.29
CA TRP A 136 -8.70 -11.16 28.84
C TRP A 136 -9.16 -11.40 30.29
N ILE A 137 -9.45 -10.35 31.07
CA ILE A 137 -10.11 -10.48 32.39
C ILE A 137 -11.53 -11.04 32.24
N HIS A 138 -12.31 -10.55 31.26
CA HIS A 138 -13.69 -10.99 31.00
C HIS A 138 -13.79 -11.72 29.66
N LEU A 139 -12.94 -12.74 29.50
CA LEU A 139 -12.77 -13.44 28.23
C LEU A 139 -14.10 -13.99 27.67
N SER A 140 -14.96 -14.51 28.55
CA SER A 140 -16.26 -15.06 28.16
C SER A 140 -17.24 -13.97 27.69
N ARG A 141 -17.09 -12.71 28.11
CA ARG A 141 -17.99 -11.62 27.69
C ARG A 141 -17.54 -11.01 26.36
N ASN A 142 -16.25 -11.14 26.03
CA ASN A 142 -15.60 -10.40 24.94
C ASN A 142 -15.19 -11.25 23.71
N ILE A 143 -15.45 -12.57 23.68
CA ILE A 143 -15.17 -13.46 22.54
C ILE A 143 -16.46 -13.92 21.83
N ASP A 144 -16.36 -14.18 20.52
CA ASP A 144 -17.45 -14.57 19.61
C ASP A 144 -18.09 -15.94 19.96
N ASN A 145 -19.41 -16.06 19.73
CA ASN A 145 -20.32 -17.00 20.41
C ASN A 145 -20.21 -18.49 19.99
N GLU A 146 -19.64 -18.80 18.83
CA GLU A 146 -19.63 -20.17 18.30
C GLU A 146 -18.38 -20.96 18.73
N TYR A 147 -17.19 -20.34 18.68
CA TYR A 147 -15.95 -20.90 19.23
C TYR A 147 -16.01 -21.06 20.76
N LYS A 148 -16.73 -20.12 21.41
CA LYS A 148 -17.07 -20.07 22.83
C LYS A 148 -17.61 -21.37 23.39
N ARG A 149 -18.49 -22.06 22.67
CA ARG A 149 -19.27 -23.16 23.26
C ARG A 149 -18.48 -24.44 23.32
N THR A 150 -17.77 -24.79 22.26
CA THR A 150 -17.08 -26.08 22.19
C THR A 150 -15.78 -26.05 23.00
N ALA A 151 -14.95 -25.00 22.84
CA ALA A 151 -13.65 -24.93 23.48
C ALA A 151 -13.73 -24.61 24.99
N LEU A 152 -14.68 -23.76 25.42
CA LEU A 152 -14.84 -23.44 26.85
C LEU A 152 -15.76 -24.42 27.59
N ALA A 153 -16.64 -25.18 26.92
CA ALA A 153 -17.42 -26.22 27.61
C ALA A 153 -16.53 -27.37 28.09
N GLU A 154 -15.54 -27.79 27.30
CA GLU A 154 -14.53 -28.78 27.72
C GLU A 154 -13.74 -28.30 28.94
N SER A 155 -13.61 -26.98 29.09
CA SER A 155 -12.90 -26.38 30.22
C SER A 155 -13.62 -26.51 31.57
N LEU A 156 -14.92 -26.83 31.57
CA LEU A 156 -15.70 -27.04 32.80
C LEU A 156 -15.22 -28.28 33.59
N THR A 157 -14.59 -29.24 32.93
CA THR A 157 -14.04 -30.45 33.57
C THR A 157 -12.55 -30.31 33.91
N TRP A 158 -11.93 -29.17 33.62
CA TRP A 158 -10.50 -28.98 33.83
C TRP A 158 -10.15 -28.82 35.30
N ASN A 159 -9.08 -29.47 35.71
CA ASN A 159 -8.45 -29.24 37.01
C ASN A 159 -7.44 -28.08 36.95
N GLU A 160 -6.92 -27.67 38.10
CA GLU A 160 -5.95 -26.56 38.21
C GLU A 160 -4.69 -26.77 37.34
N THR A 161 -4.20 -28.00 37.20
CA THR A 161 -3.04 -28.30 36.36
C THR A 161 -3.33 -28.04 34.88
N MET A 162 -4.51 -28.45 34.39
CA MET A 162 -4.94 -28.21 33.01
C MET A 162 -5.05 -26.70 32.72
N TRP A 163 -5.64 -25.92 33.64
CA TRP A 163 -5.71 -24.47 33.51
C TRP A 163 -4.35 -23.80 33.44
N ARG A 164 -3.40 -24.24 34.27
CA ARG A 164 -2.01 -23.75 34.24
C ARG A 164 -1.31 -24.08 32.93
N VAL A 165 -1.52 -25.27 32.38
CA VAL A 165 -0.96 -25.65 31.07
C VAL A 165 -1.54 -24.76 29.96
N TRP A 166 -2.86 -24.59 29.95
CA TRP A 166 -3.54 -23.82 28.93
C TRP A 166 -3.11 -22.35 28.88
N ILE A 167 -3.10 -21.64 30.03
CA ILE A 167 -2.74 -20.22 30.04
C ILE A 167 -1.27 -19.98 29.66
N ASN A 168 -0.38 -20.95 29.94
CA ASN A 168 1.03 -20.88 29.53
C ASN A 168 1.25 -21.24 28.06
N THR A 169 0.23 -21.76 27.36
CA THR A 169 0.31 -22.19 25.96
C THR A 169 -0.71 -21.43 25.12
N GLU A 170 -1.90 -21.98 24.90
CA GLU A 170 -2.92 -21.41 24.02
C GLU A 170 -3.40 -20.04 24.48
N GLY A 171 -3.62 -19.86 25.80
CA GLY A 171 -4.04 -18.56 26.35
C GLY A 171 -3.02 -17.46 26.06
N ARG A 172 -1.74 -17.77 26.29
CA ARG A 172 -0.61 -16.90 25.93
C ARG A 172 -0.59 -16.59 24.43
N ASP A 173 -0.72 -17.62 23.58
CA ASP A 173 -0.69 -17.46 22.12
C ASP A 173 -1.79 -16.53 21.61
N PHE A 174 -2.97 -16.57 22.23
CA PHE A 174 -4.05 -15.65 21.89
C PHE A 174 -3.74 -14.21 22.31
N ILE A 175 -3.19 -13.98 23.52
CA ILE A 175 -2.76 -12.65 23.96
C ILE A 175 -1.69 -12.10 23.01
N GLU A 176 -0.70 -12.92 22.64
CA GLU A 176 0.34 -12.53 21.71
C GLU A 176 -0.17 -12.25 20.29
N LYS A 177 -1.28 -12.89 19.89
CA LYS A 177 -1.94 -12.61 18.61
C LYS A 177 -2.50 -11.19 18.56
N GLU A 178 -3.02 -10.65 19.67
CA GLU A 178 -3.50 -9.27 19.75
C GLU A 178 -2.38 -8.27 19.44
N TRP A 179 -1.18 -8.47 20.03
CA TRP A 179 0.00 -7.67 19.71
C TRP A 179 0.41 -7.78 18.24
N ARG A 180 0.47 -9.01 17.71
CA ARG A 180 0.81 -9.25 16.29
C ARG A 180 -0.16 -8.53 15.36
N GLN A 181 -1.46 -8.54 15.68
CA GLN A 181 -2.47 -7.87 14.88
C GLN A 181 -2.35 -6.35 14.98
N TRP A 182 -2.21 -5.81 16.20
CA TRP A 182 -2.03 -4.38 16.43
C TRP A 182 -0.83 -3.84 15.66
N ILE A 183 0.33 -4.47 15.80
CA ILE A 183 1.54 -4.00 15.12
C ILE A 183 1.47 -4.13 13.60
N THR A 184 0.84 -5.20 13.09
CA THR A 184 0.65 -5.41 11.65
C THR A 184 -0.26 -4.33 11.05
N ASN A 185 -1.33 -3.97 11.76
CA ASN A 185 -2.25 -2.91 11.32
C ASN A 185 -1.53 -1.55 11.26
N LYS A 186 -0.74 -1.22 12.29
CA LYS A 186 0.05 0.01 12.34
C LYS A 186 1.11 0.06 11.23
N GLU A 187 1.82 -1.04 11.00
CA GLU A 187 2.83 -1.15 9.94
C GLU A 187 2.21 -1.04 8.54
N SER A 188 1.05 -1.66 8.32
CA SER A 188 0.31 -1.57 7.06
C SER A 188 -0.18 -0.15 6.78
N TYR A 189 -0.69 0.54 7.81
CA TYR A 189 -1.08 1.94 7.70
C TYR A 189 0.10 2.82 7.31
N LEU A 190 1.24 2.70 8.03
CA LEU A 190 2.44 3.48 7.77
C LEU A 190 2.93 3.31 6.33
N TYR A 191 2.99 2.06 5.85
CA TYR A 191 3.38 1.76 4.48
C TYR A 191 2.41 2.35 3.44
N SER A 192 1.10 2.20 3.67
CA SER A 192 0.08 2.73 2.76
C SER A 192 0.09 4.25 2.69
N TRP A 193 0.23 4.93 3.82
CA TRP A 193 0.34 6.39 3.87
C TRP A 193 1.64 6.82 3.17
N VAL A 194 2.75 6.21 3.57
CA VAL A 194 4.02 6.06 2.85
C VAL A 194 3.97 6.30 1.34
N SER A 195 3.55 5.21 0.72
CA SER A 195 3.48 5.05 -0.70
C SER A 195 2.52 6.04 -1.34
N ARG A 196 1.44 6.44 -0.65
CA ARG A 196 0.46 7.38 -1.18
C ARG A 196 1.06 8.78 -1.31
N GLU A 197 1.69 9.29 -0.25
CA GLU A 197 2.33 10.62 -0.28
C GLU A 197 3.39 10.69 -1.38
N TRP A 198 4.23 9.65 -1.49
CA TRP A 198 5.24 9.59 -2.54
C TRP A 198 4.65 9.53 -3.96
N VAL A 199 3.62 8.71 -4.19
CA VAL A 199 2.95 8.60 -5.50
C VAL A 199 2.28 9.91 -5.87
N GLN A 200 1.57 10.54 -4.93
CA GLN A 200 0.91 11.81 -5.16
C GLN A 200 1.94 12.89 -5.51
N TRP A 201 3.00 13.03 -4.72
CA TRP A 201 4.02 14.05 -4.93
C TRP A 201 4.71 13.90 -6.30
N LYS A 202 5.12 12.67 -6.68
CA LYS A 202 5.79 12.46 -7.97
C LYS A 202 4.85 12.68 -9.16
N ASP A 203 3.58 12.33 -9.01
CA ASP A 203 2.57 12.58 -10.04
C ASP A 203 2.31 14.08 -10.20
N GLU A 204 2.18 14.83 -9.11
CA GLU A 204 2.06 16.29 -9.14
C GLU A 204 3.24 16.95 -9.86
N LYS A 205 4.47 16.55 -9.53
CA LYS A 205 5.69 17.12 -10.13
C LYS A 205 5.78 16.86 -11.63
N ILE A 206 5.55 15.64 -12.08
CA ILE A 206 5.60 15.37 -13.53
C ILE A 206 4.45 16.04 -14.29
N GLN A 207 3.29 16.25 -13.65
CA GLN A 207 2.19 17.01 -14.24
C GLN A 207 2.51 18.49 -14.35
N GLU A 208 3.18 19.07 -13.35
CA GLU A 208 3.69 20.44 -13.40
C GLU A 208 4.57 20.67 -14.65
N TRP A 209 5.51 19.76 -14.91
CA TRP A 209 6.34 19.81 -16.12
C TRP A 209 5.52 19.69 -17.41
N LYS A 210 4.60 18.72 -17.47
CA LYS A 210 3.76 18.46 -18.67
C LYS A 210 2.83 19.63 -18.99
N ASN A 211 2.32 20.30 -17.96
CA ASN A 211 1.37 21.40 -18.07
C ASN A 211 2.05 22.75 -18.31
N ASN A 212 3.38 22.78 -18.46
CA ASN A 212 4.05 23.99 -18.87
C ASN A 212 3.52 24.46 -20.24
N LYS A 213 3.06 25.72 -20.30
CA LYS A 213 2.38 26.29 -21.48
C LYS A 213 3.12 26.03 -22.79
N TRP A 214 4.42 26.32 -22.86
CA TRP A 214 5.18 26.16 -24.13
C TRP A 214 5.29 24.68 -24.53
N LYS A 215 5.42 23.78 -23.54
CA LYS A 215 5.56 22.34 -23.76
C LYS A 215 4.23 21.73 -24.21
N LEU A 216 3.13 22.16 -23.59
CA LEU A 216 1.78 21.74 -23.97
C LEU A 216 1.47 22.14 -25.42
N GLU A 217 1.69 23.41 -25.77
CA GLU A 217 1.50 23.94 -27.12
C GLU A 217 2.36 23.18 -28.16
N GLU A 218 3.62 22.92 -27.84
CA GLU A 218 4.53 22.16 -28.70
C GLU A 218 4.09 20.70 -28.87
N ASN A 219 3.71 20.02 -27.78
CA ASN A 219 3.23 18.64 -27.81
C ASN A 219 1.96 18.52 -28.66
N GLU A 220 0.98 19.40 -28.46
CA GLU A 220 -0.24 19.41 -29.26
C GLU A 220 0.05 19.56 -30.76
N TYR A 221 0.98 20.43 -31.12
CA TYR A 221 1.37 20.63 -32.51
C TYR A 221 1.98 19.36 -33.11
N TRP A 222 2.95 18.75 -32.43
CA TRP A 222 3.63 17.56 -32.96
C TRP A 222 2.74 16.32 -32.97
N GLU A 223 1.80 16.19 -32.03
CA GLU A 223 0.78 15.15 -32.06
C GLU A 223 -0.17 15.32 -33.26
N LYS A 224 -0.62 16.56 -33.54
CA LYS A 224 -1.42 16.87 -34.73
C LYS A 224 -0.63 16.59 -36.01
N TYR A 225 0.66 16.92 -36.04
CA TYR A 225 1.57 16.61 -37.15
C TYR A 225 1.72 15.09 -37.35
N GLU A 226 1.93 14.32 -36.29
CA GLU A 226 2.05 12.86 -36.34
C GLU A 226 0.77 12.20 -36.87
N LYS A 227 -0.42 12.70 -36.48
CA LYS A 227 -1.71 12.26 -37.02
C LYS A 227 -1.85 12.55 -38.53
N LYS A 228 -1.43 13.75 -38.97
CA LYS A 228 -1.44 14.13 -40.40
C LYS A 228 -0.47 13.28 -41.23
N MET A 229 0.72 13.00 -40.70
CA MET A 229 1.72 12.14 -41.33
C MET A 229 1.19 10.71 -41.49
N LYS A 230 0.62 10.11 -40.44
CA LYS A 230 0.05 8.75 -40.47
C LYS A 230 -1.15 8.59 -41.42
N SER A 231 -1.91 9.67 -41.64
CA SER A 231 -3.07 9.65 -42.55
C SER A 231 -2.72 9.91 -44.02
N GLY A 232 -1.43 10.05 -44.37
CA GLY A 232 -0.99 10.29 -45.75
C GLY A 232 -1.32 11.68 -46.30
N LYS A 233 -1.80 12.60 -45.45
CA LYS A 233 -2.29 13.93 -45.84
C LYS A 233 -1.17 14.98 -46.03
N LEU A 234 0.11 14.58 -46.00
CA LEU A 234 1.25 15.50 -46.00
C LEU A 234 2.08 15.37 -47.29
N SER A 235 2.35 16.51 -47.97
CA SER A 235 3.21 16.59 -49.16
C SER A 235 4.65 16.15 -48.87
N LYS A 236 5.26 15.36 -49.77
CA LYS A 236 6.60 14.77 -49.59
C LYS A 236 7.73 15.81 -49.42
N PHE A 237 7.65 16.97 -50.08
CA PHE A 237 8.72 17.99 -50.07
C PHE A 237 8.65 18.97 -48.89
N LEU A 238 7.45 19.33 -48.44
CA LEU A 238 7.26 20.17 -47.24
C LEU A 238 7.64 19.42 -45.94
N ASN A 239 7.83 18.10 -46.03
CA ASN A 239 7.99 17.20 -44.90
C ASN A 239 9.42 17.15 -44.31
N LEU A 240 10.49 17.38 -45.08
CA LEU A 240 11.85 17.06 -44.60
C LEU A 240 12.33 17.91 -43.41
N LYS A 241 12.23 19.25 -43.47
CA LYS A 241 12.63 20.14 -42.38
C LYS A 241 11.73 20.00 -41.14
N GLU A 242 10.43 19.80 -41.36
CA GLU A 242 9.48 19.57 -40.24
C GLU A 242 9.70 18.21 -39.59
N LYS A 243 10.02 17.18 -40.38
CA LYS A 243 10.35 15.84 -39.91
C LYS A 243 11.61 15.87 -39.04
N GLU A 244 12.63 16.65 -39.42
CA GLU A 244 13.83 16.80 -38.58
C GLU A 244 13.48 17.41 -37.21
N LYS A 245 12.69 18.48 -37.18
CA LYS A 245 12.21 19.11 -35.94
C LYS A 245 11.34 18.15 -35.11
N TRP A 246 10.48 17.37 -35.76
CA TRP A 246 9.68 16.34 -35.12
C TRP A 246 10.55 15.23 -34.50
N LEU A 247 11.61 14.80 -35.18
CA LEU A 247 12.56 13.83 -34.64
C LEU A 247 13.29 14.37 -33.40
N LYS A 248 13.70 15.64 -33.43
CA LYS A 248 14.31 16.31 -32.25
C LYS A 248 13.35 16.39 -31.07
N TRP A 249 12.08 16.74 -31.32
CA TRP A 249 11.03 16.71 -30.30
C TRP A 249 10.82 15.30 -29.71
N LYS A 250 10.73 14.26 -30.54
CA LYS A 250 10.59 12.88 -30.08
C LYS A 250 11.79 12.44 -29.24
N ASP A 251 13.00 12.72 -29.70
CA ASP A 251 14.21 12.33 -29.00
C ASP A 251 14.34 13.06 -27.66
N ARG A 252 14.04 14.36 -27.60
CA ARG A 252 13.98 15.11 -26.34
C ARG A 252 12.98 14.52 -25.36
N ASN A 253 11.72 14.30 -25.77
CA ASN A 253 10.70 13.72 -24.89
C ASN A 253 11.07 12.32 -24.39
N ARG A 254 11.76 11.52 -25.23
CA ARG A 254 12.30 10.22 -24.82
C ARG A 254 13.36 10.38 -23.73
N ARG A 255 14.35 11.25 -23.94
CA ARG A 255 15.42 11.53 -22.95
C ARG A 255 14.85 12.05 -21.63
N GLU A 256 13.94 13.02 -21.67
CA GLU A 256 13.28 13.54 -20.47
C GLU A 256 12.53 12.43 -19.70
N LYS A 257 11.78 11.58 -20.42
CA LYS A 257 11.08 10.45 -19.81
C LYS A 257 12.04 9.46 -19.16
N GLU A 258 13.13 9.11 -19.84
CA GLU A 258 14.15 8.19 -19.30
C GLU A 258 14.82 8.78 -18.05
N GLN A 259 15.18 10.07 -18.07
CA GLN A 259 15.78 10.74 -16.93
C GLN A 259 14.81 10.79 -15.73
N TRP A 260 13.53 11.14 -15.96
CA TRP A 260 12.50 11.10 -14.92
C TRP A 260 12.34 9.70 -14.32
N LEU A 261 12.20 8.67 -15.17
CA LEU A 261 11.99 7.29 -14.70
C LEU A 261 13.18 6.78 -13.89
N ASN A 262 14.40 7.04 -14.36
CA ASN A 262 15.61 6.68 -13.64
C ASN A 262 15.66 7.39 -12.28
N TRP A 263 15.36 8.69 -12.25
CA TRP A 263 15.34 9.45 -11.01
C TRP A 263 14.29 8.92 -10.03
N VAL A 264 13.04 8.73 -10.47
CA VAL A 264 11.99 8.13 -9.64
C VAL A 264 12.42 6.77 -9.10
N GLN A 265 13.01 5.92 -9.94
CA GLN A 265 13.48 4.60 -9.53
C GLN A 265 14.57 4.69 -8.44
N THR A 266 15.49 5.65 -8.53
CA THR A 266 16.51 5.83 -7.47
C THR A 266 15.91 6.26 -6.13
N LYS A 267 14.76 6.93 -6.15
CA LYS A 267 14.06 7.37 -4.93
C LYS A 267 13.03 6.36 -4.44
N ASP A 268 12.45 5.54 -5.33
CA ASP A 268 11.45 4.52 -4.99
C ASP A 268 11.97 3.57 -3.89
N ASP A 269 13.25 3.21 -3.90
CA ASP A 269 13.85 2.37 -2.85
C ASP A 269 13.75 2.98 -1.44
N ILE A 270 13.76 4.31 -1.33
CA ILE A 270 13.65 5.03 -0.05
C ILE A 270 12.23 4.87 0.53
N TYR A 271 11.20 4.81 -0.31
CA TYR A 271 9.81 4.83 0.14
C TYR A 271 9.13 3.46 0.09
N ILE A 272 9.53 2.61 -0.85
CA ILE A 272 8.97 1.27 -1.08
C ILE A 272 9.77 0.22 -0.31
N ASN A 273 11.10 0.36 -0.27
CA ASN A 273 12.01 -0.67 0.25
C ASN A 273 12.75 -0.27 1.53
N SER A 274 12.76 1.01 1.94
CA SER A 274 13.46 1.37 3.17
C SER A 274 12.76 0.72 4.34
N LYS A 275 13.52 -0.10 5.06
CA LYS A 275 13.10 -0.64 6.36
C LYS A 275 13.34 0.43 7.40
N TRP A 276 12.45 1.41 7.43
CA TRP A 276 12.19 2.40 8.48
C TRP A 276 12.88 2.10 9.81
N GLU A 277 14.13 2.51 9.96
CA GLU A 277 14.96 2.02 11.08
C GLU A 277 14.44 2.52 12.44
N LYS A 278 13.85 3.72 12.49
CA LYS A 278 13.21 4.25 13.71
C LYS A 278 11.98 3.42 14.11
N TRP A 279 11.09 3.12 13.17
CA TRP A 279 9.93 2.25 13.40
C TRP A 279 10.36 0.85 13.84
N LYS A 280 11.35 0.26 13.17
CA LYS A 280 11.88 -1.07 13.50
C LYS A 280 12.48 -1.12 14.90
N LYS A 281 13.25 -0.09 15.29
CA LYS A 281 13.77 0.05 16.66
C LYS A 281 12.65 0.15 17.69
N TRP A 282 11.68 1.02 17.44
CA TRP A 282 10.52 1.20 18.32
C TRP A 282 9.71 -0.10 18.46
N LYS A 283 9.40 -0.78 17.35
CA LYS A 283 8.69 -2.06 17.30
C LYS A 283 9.40 -3.13 18.12
N ASN A 284 10.72 -3.26 17.95
CA ASN A 284 11.51 -4.25 18.70
C ASN A 284 11.54 -3.94 20.21
N TYR A 285 11.67 -2.67 20.57
CA TYR A 285 11.63 -2.24 21.97
C TYR A 285 10.27 -2.57 22.61
N LYS A 286 9.17 -2.17 21.96
CA LYS A 286 7.81 -2.43 22.43
C LYS A 286 7.47 -3.91 22.47
N ARG A 287 7.96 -4.70 21.50
CA ARG A 287 7.88 -6.16 21.54
C ARG A 287 8.43 -6.69 22.86
N ASN A 288 9.64 -6.30 23.24
CA ASN A 288 10.27 -6.80 24.47
C ASN A 288 9.48 -6.40 25.73
N LEU A 289 8.94 -5.18 25.78
CA LEU A 289 8.06 -4.75 26.88
C LEU A 289 6.77 -5.58 26.92
N PHE A 290 6.17 -5.84 25.77
CA PHE A 290 4.96 -6.64 25.65
C PHE A 290 5.17 -8.05 26.22
N TYR A 291 6.22 -8.77 25.82
CA TYR A 291 6.45 -10.13 26.32
C TYR A 291 6.70 -10.17 27.82
N LYS A 292 7.42 -9.18 28.38
CA LYS A 292 7.57 -9.04 29.84
C LYS A 292 6.23 -8.82 30.54
N TRP A 293 5.37 -7.99 29.95
CA TRP A 293 4.02 -7.75 30.46
C TRP A 293 3.17 -9.03 30.40
N VAL A 294 3.22 -9.79 29.30
CA VAL A 294 2.53 -11.09 29.17
C VAL A 294 2.97 -12.07 30.25
N ASP A 295 4.28 -12.19 30.49
CA ASP A 295 4.79 -13.07 31.55
C ASP A 295 4.25 -12.66 32.94
N ALA A 296 4.23 -11.36 33.23
CA ALA A 296 3.66 -10.84 34.49
C ALA A 296 2.15 -11.12 34.58
N TYR A 297 1.40 -10.88 33.51
CA TYR A 297 -0.04 -11.10 33.43
C TYR A 297 -0.39 -12.57 33.63
N VAL A 298 0.27 -13.49 32.92
CA VAL A 298 0.04 -14.94 33.05
C VAL A 298 0.31 -15.41 34.48
N ASN A 299 1.41 -14.97 35.09
CA ASN A 299 1.73 -15.32 36.48
C ASN A 299 0.68 -14.80 37.46
N LYS A 300 0.22 -13.56 37.29
CA LYS A 300 -0.87 -12.97 38.09
C LYS A 300 -2.17 -13.77 37.92
N TRP A 301 -2.56 -14.06 36.67
CA TRP A 301 -3.75 -14.83 36.32
C TRP A 301 -3.76 -16.21 37.00
N ILE A 302 -2.59 -16.87 37.04
CA ILE A 302 -2.40 -18.15 37.71
C ILE A 302 -2.51 -18.02 39.24
N HIS A 303 -1.85 -17.03 39.83
CA HIS A 303 -1.85 -16.80 41.28
C HIS A 303 -3.25 -16.52 41.82
N GLU A 304 -4.00 -15.68 41.10
CA GLU A 304 -5.37 -15.28 41.44
C GLU A 304 -6.41 -16.35 41.07
N LYS A 305 -6.00 -17.47 40.45
CA LYS A 305 -6.89 -18.55 40.01
C LYS A 305 -8.06 -18.05 39.15
N GLN A 306 -7.77 -17.14 38.21
CA GLN A 306 -8.76 -16.45 37.37
C GLN A 306 -9.67 -17.39 36.55
N TRP A 307 -9.29 -18.67 36.38
CA TRP A 307 -10.17 -19.68 35.80
C TRP A 307 -11.50 -19.86 36.55
N TYR A 308 -11.58 -19.58 37.86
CA TYR A 308 -12.87 -19.64 38.56
C TYR A 308 -13.86 -18.59 38.05
N VAL A 309 -13.38 -17.38 37.76
CA VAL A 309 -14.19 -16.32 37.15
C VAL A 309 -14.67 -16.79 35.78
N LEU A 310 -13.74 -17.28 34.96
CA LEU A 310 -14.04 -17.78 33.62
C LEU A 310 -15.10 -18.91 33.63
N VAL A 311 -14.92 -19.92 34.49
CA VAL A 311 -15.85 -21.05 34.62
C VAL A 311 -17.24 -20.59 35.05
N ASN A 312 -17.34 -19.62 35.97
CA ASN A 312 -18.62 -19.07 36.39
C ASN A 312 -19.30 -18.32 35.24
N GLU A 313 -18.57 -17.47 34.52
CA GLU A 313 -19.15 -16.75 33.38
C GLU A 313 -19.59 -17.71 32.24
N VAL A 314 -18.83 -18.80 32.00
CA VAL A 314 -19.23 -19.85 31.03
C VAL A 314 -20.52 -20.54 31.46
N LYS A 315 -20.67 -20.87 32.74
CA LYS A 315 -21.91 -21.47 33.28
C LYS A 315 -23.12 -20.55 33.09
N GLU A 316 -22.97 -19.26 33.40
CA GLU A 316 -24.02 -18.25 33.18
C GLU A 316 -24.48 -18.20 31.72
N LEU A 317 -23.53 -18.22 30.78
CA LEU A 317 -23.82 -18.20 29.34
C LEU A 317 -24.49 -19.49 28.85
N THR A 318 -24.17 -20.65 29.42
CA THR A 318 -24.83 -21.92 29.06
C THR A 318 -26.27 -21.99 29.57
N LEU A 319 -26.55 -21.46 30.77
CA LEU A 319 -27.90 -21.49 31.37
C LEU A 319 -28.88 -20.56 30.65
N GLN A 320 -28.45 -19.37 30.22
CA GLN A 320 -29.31 -18.43 29.49
C GLN A 320 -29.83 -18.97 28.14
N LYS A 321 -29.18 -19.99 27.57
CA LYS A 321 -29.63 -20.63 26.33
C LYS A 321 -30.79 -21.60 26.56
N ASP A 322 -30.81 -22.30 27.68
CA ASP A 322 -31.85 -23.28 28.00
C ASP A 322 -33.18 -22.60 28.37
N ASP A 323 -33.13 -21.36 28.86
CA ASP A 323 -34.32 -20.53 29.15
C ASP A 323 -34.86 -19.74 27.93
N SER A 324 -34.12 -19.72 26.80
CA SER A 324 -34.48 -18.99 25.58
C SER A 324 -34.83 -19.90 24.38
N MET A 325 -34.88 -21.22 24.60
CA MET A 325 -35.52 -22.22 23.74
C MET A 325 -36.86 -22.64 24.34
#